data_AF-A0AAE0F9G4-F1
#
_entry.id   AF-A0AAE0F9G4-F1
#
_cell.length_a   1.000
_cell.length_b   1.000
_cell.length_c   1.000
_cell.angle_alpha   90.00
_cell.angle_beta   90.00
_cell.angle_gamma   90.00
#
_symmetry.space_group_name_H-M   'P 1'
#
loop_
_entity.id
_entity.type
_entity.pdbx_description
1 polymer ?
#
loop_
_entity_poly.entity_id
_entity_poly.type
_entity_poly.pdbx_seq_one_letter_code
_entity_poly.pdbx_strand_id
1 'polypeptide(L)'
;GKKADLELVNKVKAGGMPGGGEWRVLLDAAKACATDPPDLTQYPADFVALSFYKIFGYPSGLGALLVRRDAVGLLERRYFGGGTVSVVGVNKDLLVRREAPEGFEDGTVSFLSIAALVHGAPRHLTPRFPEGHET
;
A
#
# COMPACT_ATOMS: atom_id res chain seq x y z
N GLY A 1 4.90 17.67 14.97
CA GLY A 1 5.66 16.41 14.90
C GLY A 1 6.81 16.60 13.93
N LYS A 2 7.98 16.03 14.21
CA LYS A 2 9.17 16.15 13.35
C LYS A 2 8.99 15.29 12.09
N LYS A 3 9.28 15.84 10.90
CA LYS A 3 9.34 15.07 9.65
C LYS A 3 10.66 14.30 9.58
N ALA A 4 10.61 13.07 9.06
CA ALA A 4 11.81 12.30 8.76
C ALA A 4 12.56 12.93 7.57
N ASP A 5 13.89 12.82 7.58
CA ASP A 5 14.74 13.20 6.46
C ASP A 5 14.67 12.13 5.37
N LEU A 6 14.02 12.43 4.25
CA LEU A 6 13.83 11.47 3.15
C LEU A 6 15.14 11.19 2.39
N GLU A 7 16.20 11.98 2.57
CA GLU A 7 17.52 11.66 1.99
C GLU A 7 18.11 10.35 2.54
N LEU A 8 17.63 9.88 3.69
CA LEU A 8 17.95 8.55 4.18
C LEU A 8 17.54 7.46 3.20
N VAL A 9 16.44 7.63 2.45
CA VAL A 9 16.02 6.68 1.41
C VAL A 9 17.13 6.55 0.37
N ASN A 10 17.63 7.67 -0.16
CA ASN A 10 18.68 7.68 -1.16
C ASN A 10 19.99 7.07 -0.66
N LYS A 11 20.37 7.40 0.59
CA LYS A 11 21.56 6.81 1.23
C LYS A 11 21.47 5.30 1.36
N VAL A 12 20.31 4.78 1.77
CA VAL A 12 20.10 3.33 1.87
C VAL A 12 20.15 2.68 0.50
N LYS A 13 19.50 3.27 -0.51
CA LYS A 13 19.48 2.73 -1.89
C LYS A 13 20.85 2.80 -2.58
N ALA A 14 21.71 3.74 -2.18
CA ALA A 14 23.09 3.83 -2.64
C ALA A 14 24.04 2.81 -1.96
N GLY A 15 23.54 1.93 -1.09
CA GLY A 15 24.37 0.95 -0.38
C GLY A 15 25.13 1.55 0.81
N GLY A 16 24.69 2.70 1.33
CA GLY A 16 25.32 3.36 2.48
C GLY A 16 25.10 2.68 3.84
N MET A 17 24.48 1.50 3.87
CA MET A 17 24.20 0.76 5.10
C MET A 17 25.28 -0.30 5.39
N PRO A 18 25.77 -0.38 6.64
CA PRO A 18 26.78 -1.36 7.02
C PRO A 18 26.19 -2.79 6.98
N GLY A 19 27.02 -3.78 6.61
CA GLY A 19 26.66 -5.20 6.67
C GLY A 19 26.58 -5.93 5.33
N GLY A 20 26.74 -5.23 4.20
CA GLY A 20 26.61 -5.83 2.87
C GLY A 20 25.18 -6.26 2.54
N GLY A 21 24.89 -6.45 1.25
CA GLY A 21 23.57 -6.88 0.77
C GLY A 21 22.64 -5.75 0.32
N GLU A 22 21.48 -6.14 -0.21
CA GLU A 22 20.46 -5.22 -0.71
C GLU A 22 19.53 -4.76 0.42
N TRP A 23 19.55 -3.46 0.73
CA TRP A 23 18.66 -2.88 1.74
C TRP A 23 17.36 -2.38 1.11
N ARG A 24 16.26 -2.60 1.82
CA ARG A 24 14.90 -2.21 1.41
C ARG A 24 14.35 -1.16 2.38
N VAL A 25 13.57 -0.22 1.87
CA VAL A 25 13.04 0.91 2.66
C VAL A 25 11.52 0.85 2.76
N LEU A 26 11.00 0.81 3.99
CA LEU A 26 9.60 1.04 4.31
C LEU A 26 9.42 2.45 4.89
N LEU A 27 8.62 3.26 4.21
CA LEU A 27 8.26 4.61 4.64
C LEU A 27 6.88 4.62 5.30
N ASP A 28 6.80 5.04 6.56
CA ASP A 28 5.52 5.37 7.19
C ASP A 28 5.08 6.77 6.76
N ALA A 29 4.19 6.81 5.76
CA ALA A 29 3.62 8.04 5.24
C ALA A 29 2.17 8.26 5.74
N ALA A 30 1.74 7.55 6.80
CA ALA A 30 0.35 7.51 7.23
C ALA A 30 -0.23 8.91 7.50
N LYS A 31 0.58 9.84 8.03
CA LYS A 31 0.21 11.25 8.18
C LYS A 31 0.91 12.18 7.19
N ALA A 32 2.08 11.79 6.67
CA ALA A 32 2.88 12.64 5.79
C ALA A 32 2.08 13.03 4.54
N CYS A 33 1.36 12.07 3.94
CA CYS A 33 0.49 12.30 2.79
C CYS A 33 -0.66 13.28 3.01
N ALA A 34 -1.01 13.62 4.26
CA ALA A 34 -2.01 14.64 4.56
C ALA A 34 -1.47 16.07 4.40
N THR A 35 -0.15 16.24 4.42
CA THR A 35 0.50 17.57 4.46
C THR A 35 1.51 17.78 3.35
N ASP A 36 2.30 16.76 3.04
CA ASP A 36 3.44 16.82 2.14
C ASP A 36 3.77 15.37 1.71
N PRO A 37 3.05 14.87 0.68
CA PRO A 37 3.25 13.51 0.19
C PRO A 37 4.68 13.31 -0.32
N PRO A 38 5.32 12.18 0.00
CA PRO A 38 6.67 11.90 -0.49
C PRO A 38 6.65 11.69 -2.00
N ASP A 39 7.55 12.37 -2.71
CA ASP A 39 7.81 12.11 -4.13
C ASP A 39 8.65 10.84 -4.28
N LEU A 40 8.02 9.76 -4.73
CA LEU A 40 8.68 8.46 -4.91
C LEU A 40 9.60 8.41 -6.13
N THR A 41 9.56 9.41 -7.02
CA THR A 41 10.56 9.57 -8.10
C THR A 41 11.87 10.10 -7.55
N GLN A 42 11.80 10.99 -6.56
CA GLN A 42 12.97 11.53 -5.86
C GLN A 42 13.47 10.60 -4.74
N TYR A 43 12.55 9.90 -4.06
CA TYR A 43 12.82 9.04 -2.92
C TYR A 43 12.25 7.64 -3.15
N PRO A 44 12.99 6.74 -3.83
CA PRO A 44 12.46 5.47 -4.33
C PRO A 44 12.35 4.40 -3.22
N ALA A 45 11.45 4.63 -2.26
CA ALA A 45 11.11 3.68 -1.22
C ALA A 45 10.54 2.38 -1.81
N ASP A 46 10.76 1.26 -1.14
CA ASP A 46 10.26 -0.06 -1.55
C ASP A 46 8.81 -0.28 -1.13
N PHE A 47 8.45 0.28 0.03
CA PHE A 47 7.13 0.16 0.64
C PHE A 47 6.69 1.50 1.22
N VAL A 48 5.41 1.87 1.08
CA VAL A 48 4.85 3.10 1.66
C VAL A 48 3.51 2.82 2.31
N ALA A 49 3.42 3.03 3.63
CA ALA A 49 2.20 2.83 4.40
C ALA A 49 1.35 4.11 4.45
N LEU A 50 0.05 3.97 4.19
CA LEU A 50 -0.92 5.05 4.14
C LEU A 50 -2.09 4.81 5.10
N SER A 51 -2.66 5.90 5.61
CA SER A 51 -3.90 5.88 6.39
C SER A 51 -4.87 6.92 5.86
N PHE A 52 -5.98 6.48 5.27
CA PHE A 52 -6.93 7.40 4.66
C PHE A 52 -7.64 8.27 5.69
N TYR A 53 -7.93 7.74 6.88
CA TYR A 53 -8.44 8.54 7.99
C TYR A 53 -7.52 9.72 8.34
N LYS A 54 -6.19 9.53 8.34
CA LYS A 54 -5.26 10.61 8.66
C LYS A 54 -5.14 11.65 7.53
N ILE A 55 -5.41 11.24 6.29
CA ILE A 55 -5.34 12.10 5.10
C ILE A 55 -6.64 12.89 4.90
N PHE A 56 -7.79 12.22 5.03
CA PHE A 56 -9.11 12.77 4.69
C PHE A 56 -10.05 12.96 5.90
N GLY A 57 -9.69 12.45 7.08
CA GLY A 57 -10.55 12.48 8.28
C GLY A 57 -11.62 11.37 8.32
N TYR A 58 -11.83 10.63 7.22
CA TYR A 58 -12.80 9.54 7.09
C TYR A 58 -12.47 8.68 5.85
N PRO A 59 -12.78 7.37 5.83
CA PRO A 59 -13.25 6.52 6.94
C PRO A 59 -12.11 6.03 7.84
N SER A 60 -12.45 5.71 9.09
CA SER A 60 -11.54 5.02 10.01
C SER A 60 -11.36 3.55 9.61
N GLY A 61 -10.20 2.97 9.95
CA GLY A 61 -9.91 1.55 9.68
C GLY A 61 -9.50 1.21 8.25
N LEU A 62 -9.41 2.20 7.34
CA LEU A 62 -8.95 2.00 5.96
C LEU A 62 -7.58 2.64 5.72
N GLY A 63 -6.72 1.90 5.02
CA GLY A 63 -5.38 2.33 4.63
C GLY A 63 -4.92 1.59 3.38
N ALA A 64 -3.69 1.86 2.96
CA ALA A 64 -3.09 1.19 1.82
C ALA A 64 -1.58 0.98 2.05
N LEU A 65 -1.02 -0.03 1.42
CA LEU A 65 0.42 -0.25 1.32
C LEU A 65 0.80 -0.17 -0.15
N LEU A 66 1.57 0.83 -0.54
CA LEU A 66 2.18 0.86 -1.87
C LEU A 66 3.43 0.00 -1.82
N VAL A 67 3.61 -0.83 -2.84
CA VAL A 67 4.72 -1.77 -2.95
C VAL A 67 5.38 -1.58 -4.31
N ARG A 68 6.70 -1.44 -4.34
CA ARG A 68 7.44 -1.40 -5.60
C ARG A 68 7.38 -2.77 -6.27
N ARG A 69 7.18 -2.82 -7.60
CA ARG A 69 6.91 -4.07 -8.33
C ARG A 69 8.00 -5.14 -8.14
N ASP A 70 9.26 -4.73 -8.10
CA ASP A 70 10.43 -5.60 -7.85
C ASP A 70 10.52 -6.08 -6.39
N ALA A 71 9.81 -5.45 -5.47
CA ALA A 71 9.76 -5.79 -4.05
C ALA A 71 8.55 -6.67 -3.69
N VAL A 72 7.58 -6.83 -4.59
CA VAL A 72 6.35 -7.62 -4.34
C VAL A 72 6.69 -9.05 -3.96
N GLY A 73 7.68 -9.66 -4.63
CA GLY A 73 8.13 -11.03 -4.35
C GLY A 73 8.74 -11.24 -2.95
N LEU A 74 9.09 -10.16 -2.24
CA LEU A 74 9.61 -10.23 -0.88
C LEU A 74 8.50 -10.33 0.17
N LEU A 75 7.25 -10.04 -0.21
CA LEU A 75 6.12 -10.06 0.71
C LEU A 75 5.64 -11.50 0.93
N GLU A 76 6.16 -12.14 1.97
CA GLU A 76 5.69 -13.45 2.41
C GLU A 76 4.58 -13.31 3.45
N ARG A 77 3.36 -13.72 3.10
CA ARG A 77 2.24 -13.76 4.05
C ARG A 77 2.31 -14.97 4.97
N ARG A 78 2.38 -14.70 6.28
CA ARG A 78 2.38 -15.72 7.35
C ARG A 78 0.99 -16.04 7.91
N TYR A 79 -0.01 -15.20 7.64
CA TYR A 79 -1.40 -15.34 8.10
C TYR A 79 -2.37 -15.16 6.90
N PHE A 80 -3.49 -15.89 6.90
CA PHE A 80 -4.52 -15.83 5.88
C PHE A 80 -5.93 -15.80 6.49
N GLY A 81 -6.78 -14.89 5.99
CA GLY A 81 -8.23 -14.84 6.22
C GLY A 81 -9.02 -15.13 4.93
N GLY A 82 -10.34 -15.30 5.05
CA GLY A 82 -11.22 -15.86 4.00
C GLY A 82 -11.26 -15.16 2.62
N GLY A 83 -10.65 -13.98 2.46
CA GLY A 83 -10.54 -13.26 1.18
C GLY A 83 -9.21 -13.45 0.44
N THR A 84 -8.19 -14.01 1.10
CA THR A 84 -6.82 -14.16 0.56
C THR A 84 -6.49 -15.55 0.04
N VAL A 85 -7.47 -16.44 0.03
CA VAL A 85 -7.28 -17.86 -0.30
C VAL A 85 -8.19 -18.24 -1.46
N SER A 86 -7.65 -18.90 -2.49
CA SER A 86 -8.48 -19.42 -3.59
C SER A 86 -8.99 -20.84 -3.33
N VAL A 87 -8.27 -21.67 -2.56
CA VAL A 87 -8.68 -23.03 -2.15
C VAL A 87 -8.05 -23.39 -0.78
N VAL A 88 -8.83 -23.99 0.13
CA VAL A 88 -8.31 -24.67 1.34
C VAL A 88 -8.68 -26.15 1.27
N GLY A 89 -7.70 -27.03 1.09
CA GLY A 89 -7.87 -28.48 1.21
C GLY A 89 -7.62 -28.97 2.64
N VAL A 90 -8.38 -29.96 3.11
CA VAL A 90 -8.20 -30.61 4.43
C VAL A 90 -6.96 -31.52 4.46
N ASN A 91 -6.38 -31.83 3.30
CA ASN A 91 -5.05 -32.42 3.20
C ASN A 91 -4.03 -31.31 2.99
N LYS A 92 -2.99 -31.34 3.84
CA LYS A 92 -1.81 -30.47 3.78
C LYS A 92 -1.35 -30.34 2.32
N ASP A 93 -1.09 -29.12 1.88
CA ASP A 93 -0.37 -28.79 0.63
C ASP A 93 -1.21 -28.40 -0.61
N LEU A 94 -2.40 -27.83 -0.44
CA LEU A 94 -3.02 -27.03 -1.51
C LEU A 94 -3.55 -25.69 -1.00
N LEU A 95 -2.64 -24.76 -0.73
CA LEU A 95 -2.94 -23.35 -0.54
C LEU A 95 -2.54 -22.58 -1.80
N VAL A 96 -3.46 -22.45 -2.75
CA VAL A 96 -3.30 -21.52 -3.87
C VAL A 96 -3.71 -20.14 -3.37
N ARG A 97 -2.78 -19.19 -3.45
CA ARG A 97 -3.00 -17.79 -3.05
C ARG A 97 -3.37 -16.98 -4.28
N ARG A 98 -4.16 -15.93 -4.10
CA ARG A 98 -4.32 -14.92 -5.15
C ARG A 98 -3.02 -14.14 -5.30
N GLU A 99 -2.76 -13.65 -6.51
CA GLU A 99 -1.62 -12.75 -6.76
C GLU A 99 -1.82 -11.42 -6.02
N ALA A 100 -0.77 -10.60 -5.95
CA ALA A 100 -0.89 -9.25 -5.42
C ALA A 100 -1.76 -8.39 -6.36
N PRO A 101 -2.67 -7.54 -5.85
CA PRO A 101 -2.85 -7.20 -4.43
C PRO A 101 -3.85 -8.07 -3.67
N GLU A 102 -4.74 -8.84 -4.34
CA GLU A 102 -5.85 -9.52 -3.69
C GLU A 102 -5.38 -10.59 -2.68
N GLY A 103 -4.21 -11.18 -2.91
CA GLY A 103 -3.58 -12.10 -1.97
C GLY A 103 -3.21 -11.47 -0.62
N PHE A 104 -3.23 -10.13 -0.52
CA PHE A 104 -2.92 -9.36 0.68
C PHE A 104 -4.15 -8.72 1.35
N GLU A 105 -5.34 -8.89 0.78
CA GLU A 105 -6.58 -8.29 1.28
C GLU A 105 -7.44 -9.30 2.06
N ASP A 106 -7.46 -9.20 3.39
CA ASP A 106 -8.15 -10.17 4.23
C ASP A 106 -9.68 -10.04 4.22
N GLY A 107 -10.33 -11.13 3.84
CA GLY A 107 -11.78 -11.24 3.87
C GLY A 107 -12.45 -10.41 2.78
N THR A 108 -13.72 -10.09 2.98
CA THR A 108 -14.43 -9.16 2.10
C THR A 108 -13.98 -7.74 2.44
N VAL A 109 -13.35 -7.06 1.49
CA VAL A 109 -12.94 -5.67 1.66
C VAL A 109 -14.17 -4.78 1.85
N SER A 110 -14.09 -3.79 2.75
CA SER A 110 -15.19 -2.88 3.03
C SER A 110 -15.48 -1.97 1.83
N PHE A 111 -16.38 -2.41 0.95
CA PHE A 111 -16.76 -1.67 -0.25
C PHE A 111 -17.36 -0.29 0.05
N LEU A 112 -18.12 -0.16 1.15
CA LEU A 112 -18.67 1.14 1.59
C LEU A 112 -17.57 2.09 2.03
N SER A 113 -16.57 1.60 2.77
CA SER A 113 -15.42 2.42 3.18
C SER A 113 -14.56 2.82 1.98
N ILE A 114 -14.39 1.94 0.99
CA ILE A 114 -13.70 2.30 -0.26
C ILE A 114 -14.49 3.36 -1.03
N ALA A 115 -15.79 3.19 -1.21
CA ALA A 115 -16.64 4.15 -1.90
C ALA A 115 -16.62 5.52 -1.19
N ALA A 116 -16.59 5.54 0.14
CA ALA A 116 -16.47 6.76 0.93
C ALA A 116 -15.18 7.55 0.63
N LEU A 117 -14.09 6.91 0.20
CA LEU A 117 -12.87 7.63 -0.20
C LEU A 117 -13.11 8.57 -1.38
N VAL A 118 -14.02 8.24 -2.29
CA VAL A 118 -14.36 9.11 -3.43
C VAL A 118 -14.97 10.43 -2.96
N HIS A 119 -15.71 10.40 -1.85
CA HIS A 119 -16.34 11.59 -1.27
C HIS A 119 -15.44 12.34 -0.28
N GLY A 120 -14.53 11.64 0.40
CA GLY A 120 -13.56 12.22 1.33
C GLY A 120 -12.31 12.80 0.65
N ALA A 121 -11.96 12.30 -0.54
CA ALA A 121 -10.84 12.84 -1.31
C ALA A 121 -11.20 14.21 -1.90
N PRO A 122 -10.32 15.22 -1.79
CA PRO A 122 -10.54 16.50 -2.44
C PRO A 122 -10.65 16.30 -3.96
N ARG A 123 -11.51 17.07 -4.64
CA ARG A 123 -11.92 16.89 -6.06
C ARG A 123 -10.78 16.78 -7.10
N HIS A 124 -9.54 17.11 -6.72
CA HIS A 124 -8.36 17.00 -7.58
C HIS A 124 -7.65 15.63 -7.48
N LEU A 125 -8.01 14.79 -6.51
CA LEU A 125 -7.49 13.43 -6.31
C LEU A 125 -8.47 12.33 -6.72
N THR A 126 -9.71 12.69 -7.10
CA THR A 126 -10.68 11.74 -7.64
C THR A 126 -10.32 11.39 -9.08
N PRO A 127 -10.15 10.10 -9.43
CA PRO A 127 -10.05 9.67 -10.82
C PRO A 127 -11.27 10.18 -11.58
N ARG A 128 -11.05 10.95 -12.66
CA ARG A 128 -12.13 11.23 -13.61
C ARG A 128 -12.32 9.95 -14.41
N PHE A 129 -13.38 9.21 -14.10
CA PHE A 129 -13.84 8.18 -15.03
C PHE A 129 -14.28 8.91 -16.31
N PRO A 130 -13.79 8.50 -17.50
CA PRO A 130 -14.27 9.07 -18.75
C PRO A 130 -15.79 8.88 -18.81
N GLU A 131 -16.52 9.97 -19.03
CA GLU A 131 -17.96 9.91 -19.25
C GLU A 131 -18.21 9.01 -20.45
N GLY A 132 -18.94 7.92 -20.22
CA GLY A 132 -19.30 6.98 -21.26
C GLY A 132 -20.10 7.71 -22.33
N HIS A 133 -19.67 7.56 -23.59
CA HIS A 133 -20.52 7.87 -24.73
C HIS A 133 -21.74 6.94 -24.68
N GLU A 134 -22.90 7.50 -24.35
CA GLU A 134 -24.19 6.85 -24.60
C GLU A 134 -24.33 6.64 -26.12
N THR A 135 -24.57 5.39 -26.51
CA THR A 135 -25.15 5.02 -27.81
C THR A 135 -26.60 4.64 -27.62
#